data_AF-A0A662ULE9-F1
#
_entry.id   AF-A0A662ULE9-F1
#
_cell.length_a   1.000
_cell.length_b   1.000
_cell.length_c   1.000
_cell.angle_alpha   90.00
_cell.angle_beta   90.00
_cell.angle_gamma   90.00
#
_symmetry.space_group_name_H-M   'P 1'
#
loop_
_entity.id
_entity.type
_entity.pdbx_description
1 polymer ?
#
loop_
_entity_poly.entity_id
_entity_poly.type
_entity_poly.pdbx_seq_one_letter_code
_entity_poly.pdbx_strand_id
1 'polypeptide(L)'
;MGLSSLTDIYIKLRAYAGLPLSGNPTKQLVRDSAITSAAVTLFSMSVLLQTSCLMNPLAVIAASLALGGLLGMPLLYITLYLRGVERGRRVEKEFKYLIISNSLAFGRNTNIIQDLSEMSGSWRELFPALSREGRIISQLSRIMSLRDVVRTYVSWIRSRFVKTLLNDYIFSMSLGVQDVWVRRKGNEIVEELKNESTTKIKARIMLGMVIAVVLGYVPPLAAALSLLMGGGIIPTVAAVTIMVAAAAIASIPRYPHHLRTHTRRGLTRALSLVVLGTSTLLFITGSFPMTSLLIGGFTLAIIGILEARGYLSIFVEASELSKLLTMLGEAPLEMSNVFNILKEYLQKSGLSSFRRLGSELTLLHTPPSISMMRLWITRFSIYTLLKGVKEGTLTREMLLKLSDLVNEALKDIKASQLSGLVITSMALFLPLLLNYIKAVGGVMSVPEAYIVTASVIYSVYSSAVIFDDPLNPLIPGVVLIELWLTG
;
A
#
# COMPACT_ATOMS: atom_id res chain seq x y z
N MET A 1 35.28 11.80 17.31
CA MET A 1 35.06 10.55 16.56
C MET A 1 35.83 10.65 15.25
N GLY A 2 36.78 9.76 14.98
CA GLY A 2 37.60 9.81 13.76
C GLY A 2 36.79 9.52 12.50
N LEU A 3 37.19 10.09 11.35
CA LEU A 3 36.54 9.90 10.05
C LEU A 3 36.32 8.41 9.71
N SER A 4 37.25 7.54 10.14
CA SER A 4 37.18 6.08 9.99
C SER A 4 35.96 5.45 10.67
N SER A 5 35.61 5.91 11.88
CA SER A 5 34.44 5.42 12.61
C SER A 5 33.11 5.79 11.94
N LEU A 6 33.04 6.99 11.34
CA LEU A 6 31.84 7.48 10.64
C LEU A 6 31.67 6.78 9.29
N THR A 7 32.76 6.48 8.60
CA THR A 7 32.72 5.71 7.35
C THR A 7 32.28 4.27 7.59
N ASP A 8 32.73 3.62 8.66
CA ASP A 8 32.32 2.25 8.99
C ASP A 8 30.83 2.16 9.36
N ILE A 9 30.33 3.13 10.13
CA ILE A 9 28.90 3.25 10.47
C ILE A 9 28.08 3.50 9.19
N TYR A 10 28.57 4.37 8.29
CA TYR A 10 27.92 4.66 7.02
C TYR A 10 27.88 3.44 6.10
N ILE A 11 28.98 2.69 5.96
CA ILE A 11 29.05 1.46 5.16
C ILE A 11 28.05 0.44 5.69
N LYS A 12 27.98 0.23 7.01
CA LYS A 12 27.01 -0.67 7.65
C LYS A 12 25.57 -0.23 7.40
N LEU A 13 25.24 1.05 7.58
CA LEU A 13 23.89 1.58 7.37
C LEU A 13 23.48 1.54 5.89
N ARG A 14 24.42 1.80 4.97
CA ARG A 14 24.20 1.71 3.53
C ARG A 14 23.97 0.27 3.07
N ALA A 15 24.74 -0.68 3.62
CA ALA A 15 24.52 -2.11 3.42
C ALA A 15 23.15 -2.55 3.97
N TYR A 16 22.76 -2.09 5.17
CA TYR A 16 21.43 -2.33 5.73
C TYR A 16 20.32 -1.71 4.88
N ALA A 17 20.54 -0.53 4.28
CA ALA A 17 19.60 0.11 3.37
C ALA A 17 19.49 -0.57 1.99
N GLY A 18 20.38 -1.53 1.67
CA GLY A 18 20.38 -2.28 0.41
C GLY A 18 20.86 -1.46 -0.77
N LEU A 19 21.68 -0.45 -0.51
CA LEU A 19 22.29 0.39 -1.54
C LEU A 19 23.64 -0.21 -1.95
N PRO A 20 23.95 -0.24 -3.26
CA PRO A 20 25.23 -0.76 -3.73
C PRO A 20 26.39 0.08 -3.16
N LEU A 21 27.42 -0.62 -2.69
CA LEU A 21 28.72 -0.05 -2.35
C LEU A 21 29.55 -0.05 -3.63
N SER A 22 29.47 1.02 -4.42
CA SER A 22 30.20 1.15 -5.68
C SER A 22 31.35 2.17 -5.58
N GLY A 23 32.59 1.69 -5.52
CA GLY A 23 33.78 2.55 -5.45
C GLY A 23 34.15 2.98 -4.04
N ASN A 24 34.86 4.12 -3.91
CA ASN A 24 35.46 4.56 -2.65
C ASN A 24 34.38 5.09 -1.66
N PRO A 25 34.17 4.45 -0.49
CA PRO A 25 33.05 4.78 0.42
C PRO A 25 33.12 6.19 1.00
N THR A 26 34.32 6.76 1.13
CA THR A 26 34.53 8.15 1.58
C THR A 26 33.98 9.16 0.58
N LYS A 27 34.25 8.97 -0.72
CA LYS A 27 33.71 9.83 -1.79
C LYS A 27 32.18 9.75 -1.87
N GLN A 28 31.63 8.56 -1.61
CA GLN A 28 30.17 8.37 -1.57
C GLN A 28 29.53 9.07 -0.37
N LEU A 29 30.14 8.97 0.82
CA LEU A 29 29.68 9.66 2.02
C LEU A 29 29.63 11.18 1.79
N VAL A 30 30.72 11.76 1.25
CA VAL A 30 30.80 13.20 0.96
C VAL A 30 29.72 13.64 -0.04
N ARG A 31 29.51 12.85 -1.10
CA ARG A 31 28.47 13.13 -2.11
C ARG A 31 27.06 13.08 -1.49
N ASP A 32 26.73 12.03 -0.76
CA ASP A 32 25.39 11.85 -0.19
C ASP A 32 25.13 12.89 0.92
N SER A 33 26.16 13.27 1.69
CA SER A 33 26.07 14.36 2.67
C SER A 33 25.86 15.72 2.03
N ALA A 34 26.51 15.98 0.88
CA ALA A 34 26.34 17.24 0.15
C ALA A 34 24.94 17.35 -0.48
N ILE A 35 24.38 16.25 -0.97
CA ILE A 35 23.02 16.22 -1.53
C ILE A 35 21.98 16.45 -0.43
N THR A 36 22.14 15.78 0.72
CA THR A 36 21.20 15.92 1.85
C THR A 36 21.28 17.30 2.50
N SER A 37 22.48 17.87 2.66
CA SER A 37 22.64 19.24 3.15
C SER A 37 22.00 20.24 2.19
N ALA A 38 22.21 20.11 0.87
CA ALA A 38 21.58 20.96 -0.14
C ALA A 38 20.04 20.85 -0.16
N ALA A 39 19.48 19.66 0.07
CA ALA A 39 18.03 19.49 0.17
C ALA A 39 17.46 20.19 1.41
N VAL A 40 18.14 20.12 2.55
CA VAL A 40 17.74 20.79 3.79
C VAL A 40 17.88 22.31 3.68
N THR A 41 18.94 22.82 3.04
CA THR A 41 19.08 24.27 2.80
C THR A 41 17.94 24.78 1.92
N LEU A 42 17.62 24.11 0.81
CA LEU A 42 16.52 24.51 -0.08
C LEU A 42 15.16 24.45 0.60
N PHE A 43 14.90 23.40 1.37
CA PHE A 43 13.64 23.26 2.11
C PHE A 43 13.49 24.32 3.20
N SER A 44 14.51 24.53 4.03
CA SER A 44 14.49 25.57 5.06
C SER A 44 14.36 26.97 4.47
N MET A 45 15.02 27.23 3.33
CA MET A 45 14.86 28.49 2.59
C MET A 45 13.41 28.69 2.14
N SER A 46 12.75 27.67 1.56
CA SER A 46 11.34 27.79 1.15
C SER A 46 10.38 28.03 2.32
N VAL A 47 10.59 27.38 3.47
CA VAL A 47 9.74 27.53 4.65
C VAL A 47 9.94 28.90 5.30
N LEU A 48 11.19 29.35 5.41
CA LEU A 48 11.50 30.67 5.98
C LEU A 48 11.00 31.81 5.08
N LEU A 49 11.13 31.69 3.76
CA LEU A 49 10.56 32.67 2.82
C LEU A 49 9.03 32.77 2.91
N GLN A 50 8.34 31.66 3.15
CA GLN A 50 6.87 31.64 3.28
C GLN A 50 6.38 32.18 4.63
N THR A 51 7.14 31.94 5.70
CA THR A 51 6.74 32.34 7.06
C THR A 51 7.19 33.74 7.45
N SER A 52 8.20 34.30 6.77
CA SER A 52 8.75 35.60 7.11
C SER A 52 8.75 36.56 5.93
N CYS A 53 7.59 37.16 5.66
CA CYS A 53 7.43 38.27 4.70
C CYS A 53 8.21 39.55 5.10
N LEU A 54 8.90 39.56 6.26
CA LEU A 54 9.54 40.74 6.87
C LEU A 54 11.02 40.56 7.25
N MET A 55 11.66 39.42 6.94
CA MET A 55 13.07 39.17 7.29
C MET A 55 14.03 39.60 6.18
N ASN A 56 15.22 40.10 6.57
CA ASN A 56 16.30 40.41 5.64
C ASN A 56 16.68 39.15 4.83
N PRO A 57 16.72 39.21 3.47
CA PRO A 57 16.96 38.05 2.62
C PRO A 57 18.33 37.40 2.88
N LEU A 58 19.33 38.20 3.26
CA LEU A 58 20.65 37.70 3.65
C LEU A 58 20.62 36.87 4.95
N ALA A 59 19.77 37.22 5.91
CA ALA A 59 19.62 36.46 7.16
C ALA A 59 18.94 35.10 6.90
N VAL A 60 17.96 35.06 5.98
CA VAL A 60 17.30 33.80 5.56
C VAL A 60 18.29 32.86 4.86
N ILE A 61 19.14 33.39 3.97
CA ILE A 61 20.17 32.60 3.29
C ILE A 61 21.20 32.06 4.30
N ALA A 62 21.69 32.90 5.22
CA ALA A 62 22.65 32.47 6.24
C ALA A 62 22.06 31.41 7.20
N ALA A 63 20.83 31.60 7.67
CA ALA A 63 20.15 30.65 8.54
C ALA A 63 19.88 29.31 7.85
N SER A 64 19.47 29.33 6.57
CA SER A 64 19.23 28.10 5.80
C SER A 64 20.53 27.32 5.54
N LEU A 65 21.64 27.99 5.22
CA LEU A 65 22.97 27.38 5.09
C LEU A 65 23.45 26.75 6.40
N ALA A 66 23.28 27.46 7.52
CA ALA A 66 23.64 26.94 8.85
C ALA A 66 22.80 25.70 9.21
N LEU A 67 21.49 25.72 8.96
CA LEU A 67 20.60 24.58 9.16
C LEU A 67 20.98 23.39 8.27
N GLY A 68 21.31 23.60 6.99
CA GLY A 68 21.76 22.52 6.11
C GLY A 68 23.10 21.90 6.52
N GLY A 69 24.04 22.71 7.02
CA GLY A 69 25.31 22.23 7.56
C GLY A 69 25.14 21.41 8.85
N LEU A 70 24.30 21.88 9.77
CA LEU A 70 24.05 21.22 11.05
C LEU A 70 23.18 19.96 10.92
N LEU A 71 22.12 20.02 10.10
CA LEU A 71 21.13 18.93 10.01
C LEU A 71 21.42 17.95 8.87
N GLY A 72 22.20 18.30 7.85
CA GLY A 72 22.42 17.45 6.67
C GLY A 72 22.99 16.06 7.00
N MET A 73 24.06 16.02 7.79
CA MET A 73 24.69 14.77 8.23
C MET A 73 23.78 13.89 9.12
N PRO A 74 23.19 14.39 10.23
CA PRO A 74 22.31 13.57 11.05
C PRO A 74 21.07 13.11 10.26
N LEU A 75 20.52 13.94 9.37
CA LEU A 75 19.38 13.56 8.53
C LEU A 75 19.74 12.46 7.52
N LEU A 76 20.96 12.46 6.96
CA LEU A 76 21.46 11.36 6.13
C LEU A 76 21.49 10.03 6.92
N TYR A 77 22.02 10.03 8.14
CA TYR A 77 22.05 8.83 8.98
C TYR A 77 20.66 8.37 9.37
N ILE A 78 19.75 9.29 9.73
CA ILE A 78 18.35 8.99 10.07
C ILE A 78 17.63 8.39 8.85
N THR A 79 17.78 8.98 7.66
CA THR A 79 17.12 8.49 6.44
C THR A 79 17.63 7.10 6.04
N LEU A 80 18.94 6.85 6.11
CA LEU A 80 19.52 5.52 5.88
C LEU A 80 19.03 4.50 6.92
N TYR A 81 18.95 4.90 8.19
CA TYR A 81 18.43 4.08 9.27
C TYR A 81 16.97 3.69 9.01
N LEU A 82 16.10 4.67 8.72
CA LEU A 82 14.68 4.46 8.44
C LEU A 82 14.50 3.58 7.21
N ARG A 83 15.28 3.81 6.15
CA ARG A 83 15.27 2.98 4.94
C ARG A 83 15.69 1.53 5.22
N GLY A 84 16.69 1.32 6.08
CA GLY A 84 17.08 -0.02 6.53
C GLY A 84 15.99 -0.73 7.34
N VAL A 85 15.30 -0.01 8.23
CA VAL A 85 14.15 -0.54 8.99
C VAL A 85 12.99 -0.89 8.06
N GLU A 86 12.67 -0.02 7.10
CA GLU A 86 11.64 -0.30 6.11
C GLU A 86 11.96 -1.50 5.24
N ARG A 87 13.22 -1.64 4.79
CA ARG A 87 13.67 -2.82 4.04
C ARG A 87 13.45 -4.08 4.88
N GLY A 88 13.92 -4.07 6.14
CA GLY A 88 13.74 -5.18 7.08
C GLY A 88 12.26 -5.57 7.23
N ARG A 89 11.37 -4.60 7.44
CA ARG A 89 9.92 -4.83 7.55
C ARG A 89 9.29 -5.35 6.25
N ARG A 90 9.76 -4.93 5.07
CA ARG A 90 9.26 -5.43 3.78
C ARG A 90 9.68 -6.87 3.55
N VAL A 91 10.95 -7.18 3.77
CA VAL A 91 11.47 -8.55 3.65
C VAL A 91 10.77 -9.47 4.65
N GLU A 92 10.60 -9.05 5.90
CA GLU A 92 9.90 -9.81 6.93
C GLU A 92 8.47 -10.18 6.51
N LYS A 93 7.71 -9.20 6.00
CA LYS A 93 6.34 -9.44 5.51
C LYS A 93 6.31 -10.45 4.37
N GLU A 94 7.14 -10.28 3.36
CA GLU A 94 7.21 -11.21 2.23
C GLU A 94 7.69 -12.60 2.67
N PHE A 95 8.63 -12.67 3.62
CA PHE A 95 9.18 -13.91 4.16
C PHE A 95 8.14 -14.73 4.93
N LYS A 96 7.24 -14.09 5.68
CA LYS A 96 6.08 -14.75 6.31
C LYS A 96 5.24 -15.52 5.28
N TYR A 97 4.91 -14.89 4.14
CA TYR A 97 4.15 -15.55 3.08
C TYR A 97 4.93 -16.67 2.36
N LEU A 98 6.25 -16.55 2.24
CA LEU A 98 7.09 -17.63 1.74
C LEU A 98 7.07 -18.85 2.67
N ILE A 99 7.04 -18.65 3.99
CA ILE A 99 6.91 -19.76 4.93
C ILE A 99 5.53 -20.40 4.83
N ILE A 100 4.47 -19.60 4.66
CA ILE A 100 3.11 -20.12 4.44
C ILE A 100 3.06 -20.97 3.17
N SER A 101 3.58 -20.48 2.04
CA SER A 101 3.59 -21.26 0.80
C SER A 101 4.39 -22.55 0.94
N ASN A 102 5.52 -22.50 1.67
CA ASN A 102 6.31 -23.67 2.02
C ASN A 102 5.57 -24.64 2.93
N SER A 103 4.80 -24.17 3.91
CA SER A 103 4.03 -25.03 4.80
C SER A 103 2.88 -25.76 4.09
N LEU A 104 2.32 -25.14 3.04
CA LEU A 104 1.24 -25.70 2.23
C LEU A 104 1.76 -26.71 1.20
N ALA A 105 2.87 -26.38 0.52
CA ALA A 105 3.42 -27.17 -0.59
C ALA A 105 4.63 -28.05 -0.19
N PHE A 106 4.93 -28.23 1.10
CA PHE A 106 6.18 -28.88 1.53
C PHE A 106 6.36 -30.28 0.94
N GLY A 107 7.46 -30.48 0.22
CA GLY A 107 7.80 -31.72 -0.49
C GLY A 107 9.21 -32.22 -0.20
N ARG A 108 9.53 -33.42 -0.68
CA ARG A 108 10.87 -34.03 -0.44
C ARG A 108 12.04 -33.19 -0.97
N ASN A 109 11.78 -32.32 -1.95
CA ASN A 109 12.79 -31.45 -2.58
C ASN A 109 12.66 -29.98 -2.16
N THR A 110 11.77 -29.62 -1.24
CA THR A 110 11.60 -28.22 -0.82
C THR A 110 12.63 -27.83 0.21
N ASN A 111 13.45 -26.84 -0.13
CA ASN A 111 14.32 -26.17 0.81
C ASN A 111 14.06 -24.67 0.73
N ILE A 112 13.71 -24.04 1.85
CA ILE A 112 13.44 -22.60 1.92
C ILE A 112 14.59 -21.78 1.31
N ILE A 113 15.83 -22.24 1.49
CA ILE A 113 17.02 -21.54 0.97
C ILE A 113 17.15 -21.70 -0.55
N GLN A 114 16.76 -22.87 -1.08
CA GLN A 114 16.70 -23.08 -2.52
C GLN A 114 15.57 -22.24 -3.14
N ASP A 115 14.40 -22.19 -2.52
CA ASP A 115 13.29 -21.33 -2.96
C ASP A 115 13.69 -19.85 -2.98
N LEU A 116 14.37 -19.38 -1.94
CA LEU A 116 14.90 -18.01 -1.88
C LEU A 116 15.85 -17.71 -3.04
N SER A 117 16.67 -18.69 -3.45
CA SER A 117 17.59 -18.54 -4.58
C SER A 117 16.85 -18.53 -5.93
N GLU A 118 15.81 -19.36 -6.08
CA GLU A 118 14.98 -19.46 -7.30
C GLU A 118 14.07 -18.22 -7.48
N MET A 119 13.75 -17.49 -6.41
CA MET A 119 12.98 -16.24 -6.45
C MET A 119 13.66 -15.08 -7.20
N SER A 120 14.96 -15.20 -7.50
CA SER A 120 15.78 -14.12 -8.07
C SER A 120 15.34 -13.67 -9.48
N GLY A 121 14.60 -14.51 -10.22
CA GLY A 121 14.18 -14.26 -11.61
C GLY A 121 12.66 -14.20 -11.83
N SER A 122 11.94 -15.25 -11.45
CA SER A 122 10.60 -15.55 -11.98
C SER A 122 9.43 -14.90 -11.21
N TRP A 123 9.59 -14.64 -9.91
CA TRP A 123 8.50 -14.16 -9.02
C TRP A 123 8.73 -12.73 -8.48
N ARG A 124 9.53 -11.92 -9.17
CA ARG A 124 9.87 -10.54 -8.76
C ARG A 124 8.66 -9.65 -8.51
N GLU A 125 7.58 -9.88 -9.22
CA GLU A 125 6.36 -9.08 -9.09
C GLU A 125 5.49 -9.47 -7.89
N LEU A 126 5.63 -10.69 -7.37
CA LEU A 126 4.96 -11.16 -6.17
C LEU A 126 5.78 -10.81 -4.92
N PHE A 127 7.10 -11.01 -5.00
CA PHE A 127 8.04 -10.78 -3.91
C PHE A 127 9.21 -9.85 -4.33
N PRO A 128 8.97 -8.54 -4.47
CA PRO A 128 9.97 -7.60 -4.95
C PRO A 128 11.12 -7.37 -3.95
N ALA A 129 10.90 -7.53 -2.64
CA ALA A 129 11.96 -7.44 -1.65
C ALA A 129 12.75 -8.74 -1.58
N LEU A 130 12.07 -9.90 -1.45
CA LEU A 130 12.75 -11.20 -1.42
C LEU A 130 13.50 -11.49 -2.71
N SER A 131 13.01 -11.12 -3.89
CA SER A 131 13.76 -11.35 -5.14
C SER A 131 15.09 -10.59 -5.19
N ARG A 132 15.20 -9.43 -4.51
CA ARG A 132 16.49 -8.72 -4.35
C ARG A 132 17.40 -9.45 -3.39
N GLU A 133 16.87 -9.94 -2.27
CA GLU A 133 17.64 -10.73 -1.31
C GLU A 133 18.07 -12.09 -1.90
N GLY A 134 17.18 -12.73 -2.66
CA GLY A 134 17.38 -13.99 -3.35
C GLY A 134 18.50 -13.91 -4.38
N ARG A 135 18.68 -12.77 -5.04
CA ARG A 135 19.88 -12.52 -5.87
C ARG A 135 21.17 -12.54 -5.06
N ILE A 136 21.19 -11.87 -3.91
CA ILE A 136 22.36 -11.86 -3.02
C ILE A 136 22.64 -13.29 -2.53
N ILE A 137 21.61 -14.01 -2.09
CA ILE A 137 21.72 -15.40 -1.65
C ILE A 137 22.21 -16.29 -2.79
N SER A 138 21.69 -16.13 -4.01
CA SER A 138 22.12 -16.91 -5.19
C SER A 138 23.56 -16.64 -5.61
N GLN A 139 24.06 -15.42 -5.39
CA GLN A 139 25.46 -15.08 -5.66
C GLN A 139 26.37 -15.68 -4.59
N LEU A 140 25.94 -15.62 -3.32
CA LEU A 140 26.66 -16.23 -2.20
C LEU A 140 26.68 -17.76 -2.30
N SER A 141 25.58 -18.39 -2.71
CA SER A 141 25.46 -19.86 -2.84
C SER A 141 26.32 -20.45 -3.96
N ARG A 142 26.81 -19.62 -4.88
CA ARG A 142 27.82 -20.04 -5.88
C ARG A 142 29.22 -20.16 -5.30
N ILE A 143 29.48 -19.49 -4.17
CA ILE A 143 30.83 -19.33 -3.61
C ILE A 143 30.95 -20.06 -2.26
N MET A 144 29.85 -20.25 -1.54
CA MET A 144 29.85 -20.72 -0.15
C MET A 144 28.86 -21.87 0.07
N SER A 145 29.11 -22.66 1.13
CA SER A 145 28.17 -23.68 1.58
C SER A 145 26.85 -23.07 2.06
N LEU A 146 25.75 -23.81 1.95
CA LEU A 146 24.40 -23.33 2.31
C LEU A 146 24.32 -22.73 3.73
N ARG A 147 25.05 -23.30 4.69
CA ARG A 147 25.12 -22.83 6.07
C ARG A 147 25.85 -21.48 6.19
N ASP A 148 26.95 -21.32 5.47
CA ASP A 148 27.76 -20.09 5.49
C ASP A 148 27.06 -18.93 4.76
N VAL A 149 26.32 -19.25 3.68
CA VAL A 149 25.45 -18.29 2.97
C VAL A 149 24.44 -17.67 3.91
N VAL A 150 23.71 -18.50 4.67
CA VAL A 150 22.71 -18.00 5.61
C VAL A 150 23.35 -17.25 6.76
N ARG A 151 24.48 -17.71 7.32
CA ARG A 151 25.19 -16.98 8.38
C ARG A 151 25.61 -15.59 7.91
N THR A 152 26.12 -15.49 6.69
CA THR A 152 26.50 -14.23 6.05
C THR A 152 25.27 -13.34 5.81
N TYR A 153 24.19 -13.89 5.27
CA TYR A 153 22.93 -13.18 5.02
C TYR A 153 22.28 -12.66 6.31
N VAL A 154 22.22 -13.49 7.36
CA VAL A 154 21.73 -13.15 8.69
C VAL A 154 22.51 -11.96 9.26
N SER A 155 23.81 -11.85 9.01
CA SER A 155 24.59 -10.70 9.48
C SER A 155 24.19 -9.36 8.82
N TRP A 156 23.64 -9.41 7.60
CA TRP A 156 23.30 -8.24 6.79
C TRP A 156 21.83 -7.83 6.86
N ILE A 157 20.92 -8.72 7.26
CA ILE A 157 19.51 -8.36 7.43
C ILE A 157 19.26 -7.72 8.80
N ARG A 158 18.43 -6.66 8.82
CA ARG A 158 18.11 -5.95 10.07
C ARG A 158 16.90 -6.51 10.82
N SER A 159 16.07 -7.33 10.18
CA SER A 159 14.90 -7.95 10.84
C SER A 159 15.35 -9.02 11.82
N ARG A 160 15.00 -8.87 13.10
CA ARG A 160 15.23 -9.90 14.13
C ARG A 160 14.45 -11.18 13.82
N PHE A 161 13.22 -11.04 13.33
CA PHE A 161 12.34 -12.15 12.97
C PHE A 161 12.95 -13.04 11.87
N VAL A 162 13.47 -12.43 10.79
CA VAL A 162 14.11 -13.21 9.72
C VAL A 162 15.38 -13.90 10.22
N LYS A 163 16.16 -13.24 11.08
CA LYS A 163 17.36 -13.84 11.69
C LYS A 163 17.02 -15.07 12.54
N THR A 164 16.03 -14.95 13.42
CA THR A 164 15.63 -16.06 14.31
C THR A 164 15.09 -17.22 13.49
N LEU A 165 14.18 -16.96 12.53
CA LEU A 165 13.62 -18.03 11.71
C LEU A 165 14.65 -18.76 10.86
N LEU A 166 15.59 -18.06 10.24
CA LEU A 166 16.63 -18.69 9.43
C LEU A 166 17.60 -19.53 10.28
N ASN A 167 17.95 -19.05 11.48
CA ASN A 167 18.79 -19.81 12.40
C ASN A 167 18.05 -21.05 12.93
N ASP A 168 16.78 -20.89 13.33
CA ASP A 168 15.93 -21.99 13.78
C ASP A 168 15.71 -23.03 12.68
N TYR A 169 15.53 -22.58 11.43
CA TYR A 169 15.42 -23.47 10.27
C TYR A 169 16.70 -24.27 10.04
N ILE A 170 17.89 -23.64 10.09
CA ILE A 170 19.17 -24.37 9.99
C ILE A 170 19.32 -25.39 11.10
N PHE A 171 18.94 -25.02 12.32
CA PHE A 171 18.95 -25.93 13.44
C PHE A 171 18.01 -27.12 13.20
N SER A 172 16.78 -26.87 12.74
CA SER A 172 15.81 -27.92 12.38
C SER A 172 16.30 -28.84 11.26
N MET A 173 17.02 -28.30 10.28
CA MET A 173 17.66 -29.06 9.19
C MET A 173 18.78 -29.93 9.73
N SER A 174 19.58 -29.44 10.69
CA SER A 174 20.64 -30.24 11.32
C SER A 174 20.09 -31.42 12.15
N LEU A 175 18.85 -31.30 12.63
CA LEU A 175 18.14 -32.32 13.38
C LEU A 175 17.25 -33.23 12.49
N GLY A 176 17.14 -32.95 11.20
CA GLY A 176 16.29 -33.71 10.28
C GLY A 176 14.77 -33.52 10.49
N VAL A 177 14.35 -32.49 11.24
CA VAL A 177 12.93 -32.21 11.57
C VAL A 177 12.38 -30.97 10.87
N GLN A 178 13.00 -30.58 9.75
CA GLN A 178 12.65 -29.37 9.00
C GLN A 178 11.18 -29.36 8.55
N ASP A 179 10.64 -30.50 8.13
CA ASP A 179 9.26 -30.62 7.63
C ASP A 179 8.24 -30.26 8.71
N VAL A 180 8.45 -30.78 9.93
CA VAL A 180 7.62 -30.52 11.10
C VAL A 180 7.74 -29.06 11.52
N TRP A 181 8.95 -28.52 11.50
CA TRP A 181 9.19 -27.11 11.83
C TRP A 181 8.47 -26.17 10.86
N VAL A 182 8.58 -26.42 9.54
CA VAL A 182 7.95 -25.57 8.52
C VAL A 182 6.43 -25.62 8.61
N ARG A 183 5.83 -26.80 8.83
CA ARG A 183 4.38 -26.93 9.03
C ARG A 183 3.92 -26.20 10.29
N ARG A 184 4.61 -26.39 11.42
CA ARG A 184 4.29 -25.74 12.69
C ARG A 184 4.40 -24.22 12.59
N LYS A 185 5.51 -23.71 12.05
CA LYS A 185 5.74 -22.27 11.88
C LYS A 185 4.82 -21.65 10.84
N GLY A 186 4.46 -22.38 9.78
CA GLY A 186 3.44 -21.96 8.83
C GLY A 186 2.10 -21.68 9.50
N ASN A 187 1.60 -22.63 10.30
CA ASN A 187 0.33 -22.46 11.02
C ASN A 187 0.39 -21.31 12.03
N GLU A 188 1.47 -21.21 12.81
CA GLU A 188 1.68 -20.10 13.76
C GLU A 188 1.65 -18.73 13.05
N ILE A 189 2.31 -18.61 11.90
CA ILE A 189 2.33 -17.39 11.10
C ILE A 189 0.97 -17.10 10.48
N VAL A 190 0.21 -18.12 10.06
CA VAL A 190 -1.17 -17.95 9.56
C VAL A 190 -2.06 -17.36 10.66
N GLU A 191 -2.03 -17.93 11.87
CA GLU A 191 -2.81 -17.44 13.00
C GLU A 191 -2.40 -16.02 13.41
N GLU A 192 -1.09 -15.73 13.46
CA GLU A 192 -0.57 -14.39 13.73
C GLU A 192 -1.07 -13.39 12.68
N LEU A 193 -0.99 -13.75 11.39
CA LEU A 193 -1.44 -12.88 10.30
C LEU A 193 -2.95 -12.65 10.31
N LYS A 194 -3.74 -13.65 10.67
CA LYS A 194 -5.20 -13.54 10.84
C LYS A 194 -5.56 -12.59 11.98
N ASN A 195 -4.88 -12.72 13.12
CA ASN A 195 -5.07 -11.80 14.24
C ASN A 195 -4.60 -10.38 13.88
N GLU A 196 -3.48 -10.25 13.18
CA GLU A 196 -2.95 -8.96 12.72
C GLU A 196 -3.85 -8.31 11.64
N SER A 197 -4.45 -9.10 10.74
CA SER A 197 -5.36 -8.58 9.69
C SER A 197 -6.65 -8.09 10.31
N THR A 198 -7.30 -8.91 11.14
CA THR A 198 -8.57 -8.58 11.79
C THR A 198 -8.44 -7.36 12.68
N THR A 199 -7.38 -7.26 13.48
CA THR A 199 -7.13 -6.09 14.33
C THR A 199 -6.88 -4.82 13.51
N LYS A 200 -6.08 -4.88 12.44
CA LYS A 200 -5.82 -3.72 11.57
C LYS A 200 -7.05 -3.27 10.81
N ILE A 201 -7.85 -4.21 10.31
CA ILE A 201 -9.10 -3.89 9.61
C ILE A 201 -10.08 -3.25 10.59
N LYS A 202 -10.29 -3.85 11.77
CA LYS A 202 -11.14 -3.25 12.82
C LYS A 202 -10.65 -1.85 13.22
N ALA A 203 -9.35 -1.67 13.45
CA ALA A 203 -8.78 -0.37 13.79
C ALA A 203 -8.99 0.65 12.66
N ARG A 204 -8.79 0.25 11.40
CA ARG A 204 -9.04 1.10 10.23
C ARG A 204 -10.51 1.49 10.13
N ILE A 205 -11.43 0.55 10.31
CA ILE A 205 -12.87 0.80 10.25
C ILE A 205 -13.30 1.72 11.39
N MET A 206 -12.84 1.46 12.61
CA MET A 206 -13.17 2.27 13.78
C MET A 206 -12.65 3.70 13.64
N LEU A 207 -11.35 3.86 13.34
CA LEU A 207 -10.74 5.17 13.14
C LEU A 207 -11.36 5.89 11.92
N GLY A 208 -11.66 5.14 10.86
CA GLY A 208 -12.38 5.60 9.68
C GLY A 208 -13.76 6.16 10.02
N MET A 209 -14.56 5.42 10.77
CA MET A 209 -15.91 5.84 11.17
C MET A 209 -15.88 7.02 12.13
N VAL A 210 -14.98 7.03 13.12
CA VAL A 210 -14.86 8.17 14.06
C VAL A 210 -14.52 9.45 13.31
N ILE A 211 -13.53 9.40 12.41
CA ILE A 211 -13.15 10.58 11.61
C ILE A 211 -14.26 10.96 10.63
N ALA A 212 -14.94 9.99 10.01
CA ALA A 212 -16.10 10.25 9.16
C ALA A 212 -17.21 10.98 9.93
N VAL A 213 -17.48 10.60 11.18
CA VAL A 213 -18.43 11.32 12.03
C VAL A 213 -17.93 12.74 12.32
N VAL A 214 -16.66 12.93 12.69
CA VAL A 214 -16.11 14.27 12.94
C VAL A 214 -16.19 15.14 11.68
N LEU A 215 -15.67 14.68 10.55
CA LEU A 215 -15.63 15.47 9.32
C LEU A 215 -17.01 15.63 8.66
N GLY A 216 -17.95 14.69 8.89
CA GLY A 216 -19.29 14.72 8.30
C GLY A 216 -20.32 15.45 9.14
N TYR A 217 -20.18 15.44 10.48
CA TYR A 217 -21.17 16.04 11.39
C TYR A 217 -20.76 17.43 11.90
N VAL A 218 -19.46 17.67 12.10
CA VAL A 218 -18.99 18.99 12.57
C VAL A 218 -19.33 20.11 11.59
N PRO A 219 -19.19 19.95 10.26
CA PRO A 219 -19.50 21.05 9.35
C PRO A 219 -20.99 21.45 9.35
N PRO A 220 -21.95 20.51 9.29
CA PRO A 220 -23.36 20.82 9.48
C PRO A 220 -23.68 21.48 10.81
N LEU A 221 -23.12 20.98 11.91
CA LEU A 221 -23.35 21.54 13.24
C LEU A 221 -22.85 22.99 13.32
N ALA A 222 -21.67 23.27 12.78
CA ALA A 222 -21.12 24.62 12.75
C ALA A 222 -21.94 25.56 11.86
N ALA A 223 -22.42 25.08 10.71
CA ALA A 223 -23.34 25.82 9.85
C ALA A 223 -24.68 26.12 10.54
N ALA A 224 -25.22 25.18 11.33
CA ALA A 224 -26.43 25.41 12.11
C ALA A 224 -26.20 26.39 13.27
N LEU A 225 -25.07 26.26 13.99
CA LEU A 225 -24.70 27.17 15.08
C LEU A 225 -24.40 28.58 14.57
N SER A 226 -23.86 28.75 13.36
CA SER A 226 -23.65 30.06 12.78
C SER A 226 -24.95 30.80 12.47
N LEU A 227 -26.07 30.07 12.28
CA LEU A 227 -27.41 30.68 12.21
C LEU A 227 -27.82 31.32 13.54
N LEU A 228 -27.42 30.72 14.67
CA LEU A 228 -27.82 31.14 16.01
C LEU A 228 -26.88 32.16 16.64
N MET A 229 -25.56 32.00 16.43
CA MET A 229 -24.50 32.77 17.13
C MET A 229 -23.72 33.72 16.19
N GLY A 230 -24.04 33.73 14.89
CA GLY A 230 -23.36 34.52 13.87
C GLY A 230 -22.20 33.80 13.16
N GLY A 231 -21.74 34.35 12.02
CA GLY A 231 -20.80 33.71 11.09
C GLY A 231 -19.35 33.56 11.55
N GLY A 232 -18.97 34.10 12.72
CA GLY A 232 -17.57 34.12 13.19
C GLY A 232 -16.95 32.74 13.45
N ILE A 233 -17.79 31.71 13.65
CA ILE A 233 -17.34 30.33 13.97
C ILE A 233 -16.88 29.58 12.70
N ILE A 234 -17.46 29.89 11.55
CA ILE A 234 -17.26 29.15 10.28
C ILE A 234 -15.78 29.06 9.85
N PRO A 235 -14.98 30.14 9.80
CA PRO A 235 -13.59 30.05 9.36
C PRO A 235 -12.72 29.21 10.31
N THR A 236 -12.98 29.27 11.62
CA THR A 236 -12.24 28.46 12.60
C THR A 236 -12.53 26.97 12.44
N VAL A 237 -13.79 26.61 12.21
CA VAL A 237 -14.20 25.23 11.97
C VAL A 237 -13.64 24.73 10.64
N ALA A 238 -13.64 25.54 9.58
CA ALA A 238 -13.04 25.19 8.29
C ALA A 238 -11.53 24.90 8.39
N ALA A 239 -10.79 25.71 9.15
CA ALA A 239 -9.36 25.45 9.39
C ALA A 239 -9.14 24.14 10.15
N VAL A 240 -9.95 23.88 11.19
CA VAL A 240 -9.87 22.64 11.96
C VAL A 240 -10.23 21.42 11.12
N THR A 241 -11.26 21.48 10.27
CA THR A 241 -11.63 20.36 9.40
C THR A 241 -10.54 20.02 8.38
N ILE A 242 -9.87 21.03 7.80
CA ILE A 242 -8.71 20.81 6.91
C ILE A 242 -7.57 20.11 7.67
N MET A 243 -7.21 20.59 8.86
CA MET A 243 -6.13 20.00 9.66
C MET A 243 -6.47 18.56 10.09
N VAL A 244 -7.70 18.33 10.56
CA VAL A 244 -8.17 17.01 10.97
C VAL A 244 -8.20 16.06 9.78
N ALA A 245 -8.63 16.50 8.60
CA ALA A 245 -8.61 15.67 7.39
C ALA A 245 -7.17 15.30 6.95
N ALA A 246 -6.23 16.25 7.02
CA ALA A 246 -4.83 15.97 6.70
C ALA A 246 -4.21 14.96 7.70
N ALA A 247 -4.45 15.16 9.01
CA ALA A 247 -4.02 14.24 10.05
C ALA A 247 -4.70 12.86 9.92
N ALA A 248 -5.96 12.83 9.53
CA ALA A 248 -6.73 11.62 9.29
C ALA A 248 -6.16 10.77 8.16
N ILE A 249 -5.91 11.38 6.99
CA ILE A 249 -5.33 10.67 5.83
C ILE A 249 -3.95 10.11 6.18
N ALA A 250 -3.17 10.82 6.99
CA ALA A 250 -1.87 10.36 7.45
C ALA A 250 -1.93 9.22 8.48
N SER A 251 -2.98 9.17 9.30
CA SER A 251 -3.12 8.22 10.41
C SER A 251 -3.89 6.95 10.08
N ILE A 252 -4.64 6.90 8.97
CA ILE A 252 -5.37 5.71 8.53
C ILE A 252 -4.40 4.50 8.36
N PRO A 253 -4.63 3.38 9.07
CA PRO A 253 -3.85 2.17 8.88
C PRO A 253 -3.96 1.65 7.45
N ARG A 254 -2.82 1.40 6.81
CA ARG A 254 -2.78 0.76 5.47
C ARG A 254 -3.30 -0.67 5.54
N TYR A 255 -3.99 -1.11 4.49
CA TYR A 255 -4.44 -2.50 4.39
C TYR A 255 -3.29 -3.51 4.54
N PRO A 256 -3.57 -4.69 5.13
CA PRO A 256 -2.60 -5.78 5.22
C PRO A 256 -2.13 -6.22 3.82
N HIS A 257 -0.94 -6.81 3.75
CA HIS A 257 -0.22 -6.97 2.49
C HIS A 257 -0.98 -7.84 1.46
N HIS A 258 -1.71 -8.85 1.93
CA HIS A 258 -2.50 -9.75 1.09
C HIS A 258 -3.72 -9.09 0.42
N LEU A 259 -4.15 -7.92 0.91
CA LEU A 259 -5.25 -7.13 0.34
C LEU A 259 -4.80 -6.04 -0.63
N ARG A 260 -3.49 -5.89 -0.87
CA ARG A 260 -2.99 -4.81 -1.74
C ARG A 260 -3.29 -5.07 -3.20
N THR A 261 -3.84 -4.05 -3.85
CA THR A 261 -4.10 -4.04 -5.29
C THR A 261 -2.93 -3.40 -6.03
N HIS A 262 -2.38 -4.09 -7.03
CA HIS A 262 -1.32 -3.54 -7.88
C HIS A 262 -1.96 -2.82 -9.07
N THR A 263 -2.12 -1.50 -8.96
CA THR A 263 -2.62 -0.65 -10.06
C THR A 263 -1.60 0.43 -10.38
N ARG A 264 -1.14 0.51 -11.63
CA ARG A 264 -0.32 1.61 -12.14
C ARG A 264 -1.21 2.85 -12.30
N ARG A 265 -1.07 3.85 -11.43
CA ARG A 265 -1.97 5.03 -11.36
C ARG A 265 -1.25 6.40 -11.41
N GLY A 266 0.02 6.44 -11.82
CA GLY A 266 0.83 7.68 -11.70
C GLY A 266 0.24 8.89 -12.46
N LEU A 267 -0.15 8.69 -13.72
CA LEU A 267 -0.67 9.75 -14.59
C LEU A 267 -2.10 10.17 -14.20
N THR A 268 -2.98 9.22 -13.91
CA THR A 268 -4.38 9.49 -13.56
C THR A 268 -4.49 10.25 -12.24
N ARG A 269 -3.64 9.92 -11.27
CA ARG A 269 -3.52 10.65 -10.00
C ARG A 269 -3.08 12.11 -10.20
N ALA A 270 -2.07 12.34 -11.04
CA ALA A 270 -1.62 13.70 -11.34
C ALA A 270 -2.73 14.53 -12.01
N LEU A 271 -3.44 13.95 -12.99
CA LEU A 271 -4.57 14.60 -13.65
C LEU A 271 -5.73 14.89 -12.69
N SER A 272 -6.09 13.95 -11.82
CA SER A 272 -7.17 14.14 -10.84
C SER A 272 -6.89 15.29 -9.87
N LEU A 273 -5.64 15.41 -9.39
CA LEU A 273 -5.21 16.51 -8.53
C LEU A 273 -5.29 17.86 -9.23
N VAL A 274 -4.82 17.93 -10.47
CA VAL A 274 -4.86 19.16 -11.26
C VAL A 274 -6.30 19.59 -11.46
N VAL A 275 -7.18 18.68 -11.90
CA VAL A 275 -8.60 19.01 -12.19
C VAL A 275 -9.38 19.37 -10.93
N LEU A 276 -9.19 18.63 -9.83
CA LEU A 276 -9.83 18.95 -8.54
C LEU A 276 -9.32 20.28 -7.98
N GLY A 277 -8.00 20.53 -8.05
CA GLY A 277 -7.39 21.77 -7.60
C GLY A 277 -7.80 22.99 -8.42
N THR A 278 -7.85 22.88 -9.75
CA THR A 278 -8.25 24.00 -10.61
C THR A 278 -9.74 24.30 -10.51
N SER A 279 -10.60 23.29 -10.46
CA SER A 279 -12.06 23.50 -10.33
C SER A 279 -12.43 24.14 -8.98
N THR A 280 -11.85 23.66 -7.88
CA THR A 280 -12.08 24.25 -6.55
C THR A 280 -11.52 25.67 -6.44
N LEU A 281 -10.34 25.93 -7.00
CA LEU A 281 -9.73 27.26 -6.96
C LEU A 281 -10.50 28.27 -7.81
N LEU A 282 -10.94 27.90 -9.02
CA LEU A 282 -11.76 28.75 -9.89
C LEU A 282 -13.13 29.09 -9.29
N PHE A 283 -13.70 28.17 -8.50
CA PHE A 283 -14.91 28.43 -7.74
C PHE A 283 -14.67 29.49 -6.65
N ILE A 284 -13.60 29.33 -5.86
CA ILE A 284 -13.26 30.24 -4.76
C ILE A 284 -12.88 31.64 -5.26
N THR A 285 -12.19 31.75 -6.40
CA THR A 285 -11.80 33.05 -6.98
C THR A 285 -12.94 33.74 -7.74
N GLY A 286 -14.12 33.11 -7.84
CA GLY A 286 -15.33 33.72 -8.40
C GLY A 286 -15.32 33.94 -9.91
N SER A 287 -14.30 33.46 -10.63
CA SER A 287 -14.13 33.77 -12.05
C SER A 287 -15.21 33.09 -12.91
N PHE A 288 -15.60 31.85 -12.57
CA PHE A 288 -16.65 31.07 -13.24
C PHE A 288 -17.19 29.94 -12.31
N PRO A 289 -17.91 30.25 -11.23
CA PRO A 289 -18.14 29.30 -10.15
C PRO A 289 -18.92 28.05 -10.61
N MET A 290 -20.12 28.21 -11.19
CA MET A 290 -20.95 27.06 -11.52
C MET A 290 -20.42 26.22 -12.71
N THR A 291 -19.86 26.85 -13.73
CA THR A 291 -19.30 26.11 -14.87
C THR A 291 -18.01 25.36 -14.51
N SER A 292 -17.21 25.88 -13.57
CA SER A 292 -16.01 25.19 -13.08
C SER A 292 -16.33 23.92 -12.30
N LEU A 293 -17.39 23.93 -11.47
CA LEU A 293 -17.87 22.74 -10.76
C LEU A 293 -18.41 21.68 -11.71
N LEU A 294 -19.19 22.08 -12.72
CA LEU A 294 -19.76 21.16 -13.70
C LEU A 294 -18.67 20.50 -14.56
N ILE A 295 -17.77 21.29 -15.16
CA ILE A 295 -16.72 20.76 -16.04
C ILE A 295 -15.72 19.91 -15.23
N GLY A 296 -15.31 20.38 -14.05
CA GLY A 296 -14.44 19.62 -13.14
C GLY A 296 -15.10 18.33 -12.66
N GLY A 297 -16.37 18.39 -12.26
CA GLY A 297 -17.15 17.24 -11.80
C GLY A 297 -17.32 16.17 -12.88
N PHE A 298 -17.73 16.54 -14.10
CA PHE A 298 -17.89 15.58 -15.20
C PHE A 298 -16.56 14.93 -15.61
N THR A 299 -15.49 15.71 -15.72
CA THR A 299 -14.17 15.16 -16.09
C THR A 299 -13.65 14.20 -15.02
N LEU A 300 -13.79 14.54 -13.74
CA LEU A 300 -13.42 13.66 -12.62
C LEU A 300 -14.31 12.42 -12.54
N ALA A 301 -15.61 12.54 -12.77
CA ALA A 301 -16.53 11.41 -12.77
C ALA A 301 -16.22 10.42 -13.89
N ILE A 302 -15.92 10.88 -15.11
CA ILE A 302 -15.54 10.00 -16.24
C ILE A 302 -14.24 9.25 -15.93
N ILE A 303 -13.21 9.96 -15.45
CA ILE A 303 -11.95 9.33 -15.04
C ILE A 303 -12.21 8.33 -13.89
N GLY A 304 -13.06 8.71 -12.95
CA GLY A 304 -13.44 7.91 -11.79
C GLY A 304 -14.17 6.62 -12.18
N ILE A 305 -15.09 6.67 -13.15
CA ILE A 305 -15.80 5.49 -13.66
C ILE A 305 -14.82 4.51 -14.32
N LEU A 306 -13.85 5.02 -15.09
CA LEU A 306 -12.80 4.19 -15.70
C LEU A 306 -11.94 3.51 -14.62
N GLU A 307 -11.58 4.22 -13.55
CA GLU A 307 -10.83 3.65 -12.42
C GLU A 307 -11.69 2.67 -11.59
N ALA A 308 -12.97 2.98 -11.38
CA ALA A 308 -13.92 2.16 -10.65
C ALA A 308 -14.19 0.83 -11.37
N ARG A 309 -14.24 0.81 -12.71
CA ARG A 309 -14.25 -0.44 -13.49
C ARG A 309 -13.03 -1.29 -13.14
N GLY A 310 -11.88 -0.66 -12.95
CA GLY A 310 -10.68 -1.35 -12.55
C GLY A 310 -10.67 -1.87 -11.12
N TYR A 311 -11.42 -1.21 -10.24
CA TYR A 311 -11.70 -1.66 -8.89
C TYR A 311 -12.70 -2.82 -8.87
N LEU A 312 -13.78 -2.77 -9.67
CA LEU A 312 -14.76 -3.86 -9.77
C LEU A 312 -14.15 -5.16 -10.30
N SER A 313 -13.20 -5.08 -11.23
CA SER A 313 -12.51 -6.27 -11.73
C SER A 313 -11.76 -7.03 -10.65
N ILE A 314 -11.37 -6.36 -9.55
CA ILE A 314 -10.69 -6.97 -8.40
C ILE A 314 -11.65 -7.93 -7.70
N PHE A 315 -12.91 -7.54 -7.47
CA PHE A 315 -13.90 -8.43 -6.85
C PHE A 315 -14.26 -9.61 -7.75
N VAL A 316 -14.36 -9.37 -9.05
CA VAL A 316 -14.57 -10.46 -10.03
C VAL A 316 -13.40 -11.44 -9.96
N GLU A 317 -12.16 -10.96 -9.94
CA GLU A 317 -10.93 -11.77 -9.79
C GLU A 317 -10.93 -12.60 -8.50
N ALA A 318 -11.32 -11.97 -7.39
CA ALA A 318 -11.45 -12.63 -6.09
C ALA A 318 -12.52 -13.73 -6.09
N SER A 319 -13.68 -13.48 -6.68
CA SER A 319 -14.78 -14.44 -6.74
C SER A 319 -14.44 -15.66 -7.61
N GLU A 320 -13.79 -15.43 -8.75
CA GLU A 320 -13.38 -16.50 -9.66
C GLU A 320 -12.21 -17.32 -9.09
N LEU A 321 -11.32 -16.71 -8.30
CA LEU A 321 -10.29 -17.47 -7.58
C LEU A 321 -10.89 -18.47 -6.60
N SER A 322 -11.88 -18.04 -5.81
CA SER A 322 -12.56 -18.93 -4.85
C SER A 322 -13.28 -20.09 -5.56
N LYS A 323 -13.94 -19.80 -6.69
CA LYS A 323 -14.53 -20.83 -7.57
C LYS A 323 -13.48 -21.79 -8.16
N LEU A 324 -12.34 -21.28 -8.61
CA LEU A 324 -11.28 -22.10 -9.17
C LEU A 324 -10.68 -23.05 -8.12
N LEU A 325 -10.48 -22.59 -6.89
CA LEU A 325 -9.96 -23.42 -5.80
C LEU A 325 -10.95 -24.52 -5.37
N THR A 326 -12.25 -24.20 -5.35
CA THR A 326 -13.29 -25.20 -5.04
C THR A 326 -13.40 -26.26 -6.13
N MET A 327 -13.43 -25.86 -7.42
CA MET A 327 -13.42 -26.81 -8.54
C MET A 327 -12.17 -27.69 -8.56
N LEU A 328 -10.99 -27.15 -8.25
CA LEU A 328 -9.76 -27.94 -8.14
C LEU A 328 -9.76 -28.89 -6.93
N GLY A 329 -10.39 -28.49 -5.82
CA GLY A 329 -10.52 -29.31 -4.62
C GLY A 329 -11.52 -30.47 -4.74
N GLU A 330 -12.46 -30.35 -5.68
CA GLU A 330 -13.44 -31.39 -6.04
C GLU A 330 -12.95 -32.32 -7.16
N ALA A 331 -11.93 -31.90 -7.93
CA ALA A 331 -11.34 -32.73 -8.97
C ALA A 331 -10.62 -33.96 -8.39
N PRO A 332 -10.66 -35.12 -9.06
CA PRO A 332 -9.87 -36.29 -8.68
C PRO A 332 -8.39 -36.02 -8.94
N LEU A 333 -7.70 -35.53 -7.91
CA LEU A 333 -6.28 -35.16 -7.93
C LEU A 333 -5.32 -36.36 -8.03
N GLU A 334 -5.86 -37.59 -8.01
CA GLU A 334 -5.12 -38.85 -8.16
C GLU A 334 -4.69 -39.13 -9.62
N MET A 335 -5.19 -38.35 -10.58
CA MET A 335 -4.86 -38.52 -12.00
C MET A 335 -3.50 -37.91 -12.34
N SER A 336 -2.71 -38.64 -13.13
CA SER A 336 -1.32 -38.35 -13.53
C SER A 336 -1.04 -37.00 -14.23
N ASN A 337 -2.06 -36.16 -14.44
CA ASN A 337 -1.98 -34.92 -15.24
C ASN A 337 -2.60 -33.69 -14.52
N VAL A 338 -2.33 -33.52 -13.23
CA VAL A 338 -2.75 -32.36 -12.41
C VAL A 338 -2.45 -31.01 -13.06
N PHE A 339 -1.31 -30.88 -13.75
CA PHE A 339 -0.95 -29.66 -14.48
C PHE A 339 -1.92 -29.34 -15.64
N ASN A 340 -2.33 -30.35 -16.41
CA ASN A 340 -3.25 -30.17 -17.54
C ASN A 340 -4.66 -29.83 -17.04
N ILE A 341 -5.09 -30.42 -15.93
CA ILE A 341 -6.35 -30.11 -15.27
C ILE A 341 -6.36 -28.64 -14.82
N LEU A 342 -5.30 -28.18 -14.15
CA LEU A 342 -5.14 -26.77 -13.77
C LEU A 342 -5.20 -25.85 -14.99
N LYS A 343 -4.50 -26.22 -16.07
CA LYS A 343 -4.48 -25.46 -17.33
C LYS A 343 -5.88 -25.35 -17.94
N GLU A 344 -6.62 -26.45 -17.97
CA GLU A 344 -7.98 -26.50 -18.52
C GLU A 344 -8.96 -25.65 -17.71
N TYR A 345 -8.92 -25.73 -16.37
CA TYR A 345 -9.76 -24.88 -15.50
C TYR A 345 -9.44 -23.40 -15.64
N LEU A 346 -8.15 -23.04 -15.76
CA LEU A 346 -7.73 -21.67 -16.02
C LEU A 346 -8.25 -21.16 -17.37
N GLN A 347 -8.21 -21.99 -18.43
CA GLN A 347 -8.72 -21.63 -19.75
C GLN A 347 -10.25 -21.46 -19.77
N LYS A 348 -10.98 -22.30 -19.02
CA LYS A 348 -12.44 -22.25 -18.88
C LYS A 348 -12.96 -21.09 -18.00
N SER A 349 -12.07 -20.40 -17.29
CA SER A 349 -12.46 -19.30 -16.40
C SER A 349 -13.13 -18.11 -17.13
N GLY A 350 -14.00 -17.39 -16.41
CA GLY A 350 -14.73 -16.24 -16.93
C GLY A 350 -13.86 -14.98 -17.12
N LEU A 351 -12.67 -14.94 -16.52
CA LEU A 351 -11.75 -13.80 -16.58
C LEU A 351 -10.70 -13.95 -17.68
N SER A 352 -10.51 -12.88 -18.44
CA SER A 352 -9.49 -12.82 -19.48
C SER A 352 -8.06 -12.99 -18.93
N SER A 353 -7.78 -12.54 -17.70
CA SER A 353 -6.49 -12.70 -17.04
C SER A 353 -6.17 -14.16 -16.71
N PHE A 354 -7.12 -14.91 -16.14
CA PHE A 354 -6.95 -16.34 -15.87
C PHE A 354 -6.90 -17.16 -17.16
N ARG A 355 -7.71 -16.82 -18.18
CA ARG A 355 -7.68 -17.48 -19.49
C ARG A 355 -6.32 -17.35 -20.19
N ARG A 356 -5.76 -16.13 -20.22
CA ARG A 356 -4.42 -15.88 -20.76
C ARG A 356 -3.33 -16.60 -19.97
N LEU A 357 -3.46 -16.62 -18.64
CA LEU A 357 -2.56 -17.39 -17.79
C LEU A 357 -2.62 -18.89 -18.15
N GLY A 358 -3.81 -19.45 -18.35
CA GLY A 358 -4.00 -20.85 -18.77
C GLY A 358 -3.48 -21.15 -20.18
N SER A 359 -3.48 -20.20 -21.12
CA SER A 359 -2.89 -20.42 -22.45
C SER A 359 -1.36 -20.36 -22.44
N GLU A 360 -0.78 -19.48 -21.62
CA GLU A 360 0.67 -19.25 -21.54
C GLU A 360 1.38 -20.11 -20.48
N LEU A 361 0.62 -20.86 -19.67
CA LEU A 361 1.16 -21.67 -18.59
C LEU A 361 2.12 -22.74 -19.13
N THR A 362 3.38 -22.66 -18.72
CA THR A 362 4.40 -23.70 -18.93
C THR A 362 5.03 -24.06 -17.59
N LEU A 363 5.35 -25.34 -17.36
CA LEU A 363 5.91 -25.82 -16.09
C LEU A 363 7.25 -25.15 -15.71
N LEU A 364 7.99 -24.68 -16.71
CA LEU A 364 9.36 -24.17 -16.55
C LEU A 364 9.44 -22.64 -16.45
N HIS A 365 8.47 -21.90 -16.98
CA HIS A 365 8.53 -20.44 -17.05
C HIS A 365 7.30 -19.82 -16.41
N THR A 366 7.52 -18.84 -15.55
CA THR A 366 6.46 -17.97 -15.03
C THR A 366 5.90 -17.14 -16.16
N PRO A 367 4.60 -17.26 -16.49
CA PRO A 367 4.03 -16.50 -17.59
C PRO A 367 3.99 -15.01 -17.24
N PRO A 368 4.32 -14.12 -18.19
CA PRO A 368 4.19 -12.67 -17.99
C PRO A 368 2.75 -12.26 -17.64
N SER A 369 1.76 -13.10 -17.98
CA SER A 369 0.35 -12.93 -17.59
C SER A 369 0.08 -12.86 -16.09
N ILE A 370 0.97 -13.33 -15.20
CA ILE A 370 0.84 -13.14 -13.74
C ILE A 370 0.82 -11.65 -13.38
N SER A 371 1.53 -10.83 -14.15
CA SER A 371 1.56 -9.37 -13.99
C SER A 371 0.22 -8.69 -14.24
N MET A 372 -0.68 -9.35 -14.97
CA MET A 372 -2.02 -8.81 -15.28
C MET A 372 -3.00 -8.98 -14.13
N MET A 373 -2.73 -9.87 -13.17
CA MET A 373 -3.56 -10.09 -11.99
C MET A 373 -3.43 -8.92 -11.02
N ARG A 374 -4.55 -8.40 -10.52
CA ARG A 374 -4.57 -7.14 -9.75
C ARG A 374 -4.49 -7.39 -8.27
N LEU A 375 -5.05 -8.51 -7.80
CA LEU A 375 -4.96 -8.94 -6.42
C LEU A 375 -3.59 -9.57 -6.13
N TRP A 376 -3.07 -9.30 -4.94
CA TRP A 376 -1.87 -9.98 -4.48
C TRP A 376 -2.16 -11.44 -4.08
N ILE A 377 -3.30 -11.70 -3.42
CA ILE A 377 -3.71 -13.05 -2.99
C ILE A 377 -3.88 -14.02 -4.18
N THR A 378 -4.32 -13.54 -5.35
CA THR A 378 -4.50 -14.35 -6.57
C THR A 378 -3.16 -14.78 -7.13
N ARG A 379 -2.21 -13.84 -7.25
CA ARG A 379 -0.81 -14.13 -7.61
C ARG A 379 -0.16 -15.11 -6.63
N PHE A 380 -0.39 -14.92 -5.33
CA PHE A 380 0.11 -15.81 -4.29
C PHE A 380 -0.48 -17.22 -4.40
N SER A 381 -1.79 -17.32 -4.62
CA SER A 381 -2.49 -18.60 -4.75
C SER A 381 -1.99 -19.38 -5.97
N ILE A 382 -1.80 -18.71 -7.11
CA ILE A 382 -1.23 -19.33 -8.31
C ILE A 382 0.21 -19.75 -8.09
N TYR A 383 1.01 -18.94 -7.39
CA TYR A 383 2.36 -19.32 -7.00
C TYR A 383 2.35 -20.61 -6.16
N THR A 384 1.49 -20.70 -5.15
CA THR A 384 1.37 -21.90 -4.31
C THR A 384 0.92 -23.12 -5.11
N LEU A 385 -0.04 -22.96 -6.04
CA LEU A 385 -0.50 -24.06 -6.89
C LEU A 385 0.60 -24.56 -7.83
N LEU A 386 1.27 -23.65 -8.54
CA LEU A 386 2.36 -24.01 -9.45
C LEU A 386 3.53 -24.65 -8.72
N LYS A 387 3.83 -24.16 -7.52
CA LYS A 387 4.83 -24.75 -6.64
C LYS A 387 4.45 -26.19 -6.25
N GLY A 388 3.23 -26.40 -5.76
CA GLY A 388 2.73 -27.73 -5.40
C GLY A 388 2.70 -28.71 -6.59
N VAL A 389 2.43 -28.22 -7.80
CA VAL A 389 2.50 -29.03 -9.03
C VAL A 389 3.94 -29.39 -9.40
N LYS A 390 4.89 -28.44 -9.34
CA LYS A 390 6.32 -28.68 -9.62
C LYS A 390 6.93 -29.70 -8.64
N GLU A 391 6.48 -29.66 -7.38
CA GLU A 391 7.00 -30.49 -6.30
C GLU A 391 6.24 -31.82 -6.12
N GLY A 392 5.12 -32.00 -6.84
CA GLY A 392 4.28 -33.19 -6.74
C GLY A 392 3.53 -33.29 -5.40
N THR A 393 3.33 -32.17 -4.70
CA THR A 393 2.71 -32.10 -3.36
C THR A 393 1.29 -31.57 -3.37
N LEU A 394 0.69 -31.37 -4.56
CA LEU A 394 -0.68 -30.89 -4.70
C LEU A 394 -1.68 -31.95 -4.20
N THR A 395 -2.03 -31.85 -2.92
CA THR A 395 -3.01 -32.70 -2.25
C THR A 395 -4.34 -31.97 -2.07
N ARG A 396 -5.43 -32.72 -1.90
CA ARG A 396 -6.73 -32.15 -1.55
C ARG A 396 -6.67 -31.32 -0.26
N GLU A 397 -5.89 -31.77 0.72
CA GLU A 397 -5.67 -31.05 1.98
C GLU A 397 -5.01 -29.68 1.76
N MET A 398 -4.01 -29.61 0.90
CA MET A 398 -3.36 -28.34 0.52
C MET A 398 -4.36 -27.37 -0.12
N LEU A 399 -5.20 -27.87 -1.03
CA LEU A 399 -6.21 -27.05 -1.72
C LEU A 399 -7.28 -26.54 -0.77
N LEU A 400 -7.75 -27.37 0.17
CA LEU A 400 -8.70 -26.94 1.20
C LEU A 400 -8.10 -25.84 2.10
N LYS A 401 -6.87 -26.04 2.59
CA LYS A 401 -6.18 -25.03 3.41
C LYS A 401 -5.95 -23.72 2.65
N LEU A 402 -5.59 -23.79 1.36
CA LEU A 402 -5.43 -22.61 0.52
C LEU A 402 -6.78 -21.91 0.28
N SER A 403 -7.85 -22.68 0.05
CA SER A 403 -9.21 -22.18 -0.08
C SER A 403 -9.66 -21.44 1.17
N ASP A 404 -9.42 -22.01 2.36
CA ASP A 404 -9.77 -21.39 3.64
C ASP A 404 -9.03 -20.05 3.84
N LEU A 405 -7.72 -20.03 3.56
CA LEU A 405 -6.91 -18.80 3.61
C LEU A 405 -7.44 -17.72 2.66
N VAL A 406 -7.81 -18.09 1.43
CA VAL A 406 -8.36 -17.17 0.44
C VAL A 406 -9.74 -16.67 0.88
N ASN A 407 -10.64 -17.56 1.30
CA ASN A 407 -11.99 -17.20 1.71
C ASN A 407 -12.01 -16.30 2.95
N GLU A 408 -11.08 -16.51 3.89
CA GLU A 408 -10.87 -15.62 5.03
C GLU A 408 -10.42 -14.22 4.58
N ALA A 409 -9.44 -14.13 3.68
CA ALA A 409 -9.03 -12.85 3.11
C ALA A 409 -10.18 -12.16 2.34
N LEU A 410 -11.04 -12.92 1.66
CA LEU A 410 -12.22 -12.37 0.96
C LEU A 410 -13.29 -11.86 1.93
N LYS A 411 -13.48 -12.52 3.08
CA LYS A 411 -14.40 -12.08 4.13
C LYS A 411 -13.95 -10.74 4.72
N ASP A 412 -12.66 -10.60 4.95
CA ASP A 412 -12.02 -9.37 5.41
C ASP A 412 -12.23 -8.20 4.43
N ILE A 413 -12.12 -8.45 3.12
CA ILE A 413 -12.44 -7.46 2.07
C ILE A 413 -13.90 -7.02 2.16
N LYS A 414 -14.84 -7.98 2.22
CA LYS A 414 -16.28 -7.68 2.27
C LYS A 414 -16.63 -6.83 3.49
N ALA A 415 -16.11 -7.18 4.66
CA ALA A 415 -16.34 -6.43 5.89
C ALA A 415 -15.84 -4.98 5.77
N SER A 416 -14.65 -4.78 5.19
CA SER A 416 -14.11 -3.44 4.95
C SER A 416 -14.93 -2.62 3.95
N GLN A 417 -15.50 -3.24 2.92
CA GLN A 417 -16.35 -2.55 1.95
C GLN A 417 -17.68 -2.13 2.55
N LEU A 418 -18.31 -2.99 3.35
CA LEU A 418 -19.57 -2.69 4.03
C LEU A 418 -19.46 -1.45 4.91
N SER A 419 -18.36 -1.30 5.66
CA SER A 419 -18.10 -0.07 6.42
C SER A 419 -17.86 1.15 5.53
N GLY A 420 -17.22 0.96 4.37
CA GLY A 420 -16.97 2.02 3.40
C GLY A 420 -18.26 2.60 2.82
N LEU A 421 -19.31 1.78 2.66
CA LEU A 421 -20.62 2.22 2.15
C LEU A 421 -21.26 3.31 3.02
N VAL A 422 -21.14 3.20 4.35
CA VAL A 422 -21.67 4.22 5.27
C VAL A 422 -20.93 5.55 5.04
N ILE A 423 -19.61 5.51 4.93
CA ILE A 423 -18.77 6.70 4.69
C ILE A 423 -19.07 7.31 3.31
N THR A 424 -19.27 6.50 2.26
CA THR A 424 -19.74 7.03 0.95
C THR A 424 -21.09 7.68 1.04
N SER A 425 -22.04 7.06 1.74
CA SER A 425 -23.41 7.58 1.80
C SER A 425 -23.40 8.96 2.45
N MET A 426 -22.67 9.12 3.55
CA MET A 426 -22.49 10.41 4.19
C MET A 426 -21.78 11.44 3.28
N ALA A 427 -20.85 10.99 2.42
CA ALA A 427 -20.15 11.89 1.49
C ALA A 427 -21.08 12.47 0.42
N LEU A 428 -22.03 11.67 -0.04
CA LEU A 428 -23.05 12.09 -0.98
C LEU A 428 -24.14 12.92 -0.27
N PHE A 429 -24.52 12.59 0.97
CA PHE A 429 -25.53 13.38 1.69
C PHE A 429 -25.04 14.74 2.21
N LEU A 430 -23.73 14.91 2.44
CA LEU A 430 -23.17 16.10 3.08
C LEU A 430 -23.42 17.42 2.29
N PRO A 431 -23.19 17.49 0.96
CA PRO A 431 -23.53 18.67 0.15
C PRO A 431 -24.99 19.08 0.30
N LEU A 432 -25.90 18.12 0.18
CA LEU A 432 -27.34 18.34 0.25
C LEU A 432 -27.76 18.88 1.62
N LEU A 433 -27.21 18.31 2.70
CA LEU A 433 -27.50 18.74 4.06
C LEU A 433 -27.01 20.18 4.33
N LEU A 434 -25.80 20.52 3.88
CA LEU A 434 -25.25 21.88 4.03
C LEU A 434 -26.04 22.92 3.21
N ASN A 435 -26.44 22.58 1.98
CA ASN A 435 -27.28 23.45 1.15
C ASN A 435 -28.69 23.61 1.73
N TYR A 436 -29.25 22.58 2.37
CA TYR A 436 -30.51 22.71 3.11
C TYR A 436 -30.38 23.68 4.29
N ILE A 437 -29.31 23.58 5.10
CA ILE A 437 -29.07 24.52 6.21
C ILE A 437 -28.93 25.96 5.69
N LYS A 438 -28.20 26.16 4.58
CA LYS A 438 -28.09 27.47 3.91
C LYS A 438 -29.46 28.00 3.48
N ALA A 439 -30.31 27.16 2.89
CA ALA A 439 -31.64 27.54 2.44
C ALA A 439 -32.56 27.97 3.59
N VAL A 440 -32.48 27.29 4.74
CA VAL A 440 -33.25 27.64 5.95
C VAL A 440 -32.73 28.91 6.63
N GLY A 441 -31.41 29.11 6.65
CA GLY A 441 -30.76 30.23 7.36
C GLY A 441 -30.62 31.55 6.58
N GLY A 442 -30.92 31.55 5.28
CA GLY A 442 -30.70 32.69 4.39
C GLY A 442 -29.24 32.83 3.92
N VAL A 443 -29.05 33.40 2.71
CA VAL A 443 -27.80 33.38 1.92
C VAL A 443 -26.57 33.96 2.65
N MET A 444 -26.75 34.86 3.61
CA MET A 444 -25.66 35.56 4.33
C MET A 444 -25.08 34.77 5.51
N SER A 445 -25.68 33.65 5.90
CA SER A 445 -25.36 32.96 7.15
C SER A 445 -24.31 31.85 7.02
N VAL A 446 -24.18 31.25 5.82
CA VAL A 446 -23.21 30.19 5.51
C VAL A 446 -22.58 30.46 4.14
N PRO A 447 -21.27 30.76 4.05
CA PRO A 447 -20.62 31.08 2.79
C PRO A 447 -20.50 29.84 1.90
N GLU A 448 -20.76 29.97 0.60
CA GLU A 448 -20.68 28.86 -0.37
C GLU A 448 -19.30 28.21 -0.41
N ALA A 449 -18.23 29.00 -0.25
CA ALA A 449 -16.87 28.51 -0.15
C ALA A 449 -16.69 27.48 0.98
N TYR A 450 -17.44 27.61 2.09
CA TYR A 450 -17.42 26.64 3.18
C TYR A 450 -18.09 25.32 2.80
N ILE A 451 -19.23 25.39 2.11
CA ILE A 451 -19.97 24.20 1.67
C ILE A 451 -19.14 23.39 0.69
N VAL A 452 -18.52 24.06 -0.29
CA VAL A 452 -17.64 23.43 -1.28
C VAL A 452 -16.40 22.85 -0.62
N THR A 453 -15.71 23.58 0.25
CA THR A 453 -14.49 23.08 0.91
C THR A 453 -14.78 21.88 1.82
N ALA A 454 -15.81 21.94 2.67
CA ALA A 454 -16.18 20.83 3.56
C ALA A 454 -16.55 19.57 2.75
N SER A 455 -17.35 19.72 1.70
CA SER A 455 -17.80 18.61 0.85
C SER A 455 -16.65 17.98 0.05
N VAL A 456 -15.75 18.79 -0.52
CA VAL A 456 -14.59 18.30 -1.25
C VAL A 456 -13.61 17.59 -0.31
N ILE A 457 -13.32 18.15 0.86
CA ILE A 457 -12.43 17.52 1.84
C ILE A 457 -12.99 16.16 2.30
N TYR A 458 -14.29 16.11 2.58
CA TYR A 458 -14.94 14.87 3.00
C TYR A 458 -14.96 13.82 1.87
N SER A 459 -15.21 14.23 0.62
CA SER A 459 -15.20 13.32 -0.53
C SER A 459 -13.80 12.72 -0.81
N VAL A 460 -12.74 13.53 -0.68
CA VAL A 460 -11.34 13.07 -0.78
C VAL A 460 -11.01 12.10 0.35
N TYR A 461 -11.45 12.40 1.56
CA TYR A 461 -11.31 11.49 2.71
C TYR A 461 -12.03 10.16 2.48
N SER A 462 -13.29 10.19 2.04
CA SER A 462 -14.08 9.01 1.72
C SER A 462 -13.37 8.15 0.66
N SER A 463 -12.88 8.78 -0.40
CA SER A 463 -12.08 8.13 -1.46
C SER A 463 -10.85 7.41 -0.90
N ALA A 464 -10.13 8.05 0.02
CA ALA A 464 -8.97 7.47 0.70
C ALA A 464 -9.33 6.22 1.51
N VAL A 465 -10.47 6.21 2.19
CA VAL A 465 -10.89 5.07 3.02
C VAL A 465 -11.28 3.87 2.15
N ILE A 466 -12.05 4.08 1.09
CA ILE A 466 -12.66 3.02 0.27
C ILE A 466 -11.66 2.46 -0.75
N PHE A 467 -10.99 3.33 -1.49
CA PHE A 467 -10.11 2.93 -2.59
C PHE A 467 -8.64 2.78 -2.18
N ASP A 468 -8.32 3.04 -0.91
CA ASP A 468 -6.93 3.18 -0.40
C ASP A 468 -6.13 4.22 -1.20
N ASP A 469 -6.83 5.18 -1.80
CA ASP A 469 -6.29 6.17 -2.72
C ASP A 469 -7.05 7.49 -2.56
N PRO A 470 -6.49 8.50 -1.87
CA PRO A 470 -7.16 9.79 -1.68
C PRO A 470 -7.39 10.52 -3.02
N LEU A 471 -6.72 10.08 -4.08
CA LEU A 471 -6.76 10.71 -5.40
C LEU A 471 -7.71 10.00 -6.37
N ASN A 472 -8.47 8.99 -5.93
CA ASN A 472 -9.48 8.42 -6.81
C ASN A 472 -10.59 9.47 -7.03
N PRO A 473 -10.86 9.87 -8.29
CA PRO A 473 -11.70 11.02 -8.59
C PRO A 473 -13.20 10.72 -8.61
N LEU A 474 -13.62 9.45 -8.41
CA LEU A 474 -15.03 9.07 -8.51
C LEU A 474 -15.92 9.83 -7.51
N ILE A 475 -15.65 9.69 -6.22
CA ILE A 475 -16.49 10.31 -5.16
C ILE A 475 -16.39 11.84 -5.21
N PRO A 476 -15.19 12.45 -5.32
CA PRO A 476 -15.10 13.89 -5.48
C PRO A 476 -15.80 14.42 -6.74
N GLY A 477 -15.71 13.70 -7.87
CA GLY A 477 -16.38 14.09 -9.12
C GLY A 477 -17.90 14.11 -8.99
N VAL A 478 -18.49 13.09 -8.37
CA VAL A 478 -19.94 13.03 -8.11
C VAL A 478 -20.36 14.16 -7.16
N VAL A 479 -19.60 14.40 -6.09
CA VAL A 479 -19.89 15.47 -5.12
C VAL A 479 -19.83 16.86 -5.76
N LEU A 480 -18.91 17.11 -6.69
CA LEU A 480 -18.86 18.38 -7.43
C LEU A 480 -20.08 18.57 -8.34
N ILE A 481 -20.56 17.50 -8.99
CA ILE A 481 -21.79 17.54 -9.79
C ILE A 481 -23.01 17.80 -8.89
N GLU A 482 -23.06 17.18 -7.71
CA GLU A 482 -24.13 17.36 -6.74
C GLU A 482 -24.16 18.79 -6.17
N LEU A 483 -22.99 19.36 -5.87
CA LEU A 483 -22.86 20.76 -5.46
C LEU A 483 -23.36 21.72 -6.56
N TRP A 484 -23.14 21.40 -7.83
CA TRP A 484 -23.70 22.17 -8.94
C TRP A 484 -25.23 22.02 -9.06
N LEU A 485 -25.78 20.84 -8.80
CA LEU A 485 -27.23 20.59 -8.87
C LEU A 485 -28.01 21.23 -7.70
N THR A 486 -27.38 21.33 -6.54
CA THR A 486 -28.02 21.78 -5.29
C THR A 486 -27.69 23.23 -4.91
N GLY A 487 -26.75 23.86 -5.61
CA GLY A 487 -26.19 25.18 -5.32
C GLY A 487 -26.90 26.33 -6.02
#